data_AF-A0A3P1VTL8-F1
#
_entry.id   AF-A0A3P1VTL8-F1
#
_cell.length_a   1.000
_cell.length_b   1.000
_cell.length_c   1.000
_cell.angle_alpha   90.00
_cell.angle_beta   90.00
_cell.angle_gamma   90.00
#
_symmetry.space_group_name_H-M   'P 1'
#
loop_
_entity.id
_entity.type
_entity.pdbx_description
1 polymer ?
#
loop_
_entity_poly.entity_id
_entity_poly.type
_entity_poly.pdbx_seq_one_letter_code
_entity_poly.pdbx_strand_id
1 'polypeptide(L)'
;MKRFSKLYVMMFLLFSIISFASFAANDPDLDRLEEVYNEVIVNGNKDFLGGFSKKELAIIRNTIYAKKGYKFKRKEYQKYFGAKDWYRGTTDKQNILNKNEQKLVDIIVKYEKNGGSSNGSSEYSAPSTQMPDLDSGSPTTEEIEATSEADSGTTHYINLD
;
A
#
# COMPACT_ATOMS: atom_id res chain seq x y z
N MET A 1 33.96 7.98 -48.56
CA MET A 1 32.83 8.23 -47.62
C MET A 1 31.78 7.12 -47.76
N LYS A 2 31.00 6.83 -46.69
CA LYS A 2 29.88 5.85 -46.60
C LYS A 2 30.17 4.42 -46.11
N ARG A 3 31.13 4.20 -45.20
CA ARG A 3 31.29 2.88 -44.50
C ARG A 3 31.01 2.96 -42.99
N PHE A 4 31.06 4.15 -42.40
CA PHE A 4 30.86 4.36 -40.95
C PHE A 4 29.39 4.53 -40.51
N SER A 5 28.47 4.79 -41.44
CA SER A 5 27.05 5.04 -41.09
C SER A 5 26.29 3.77 -40.71
N LYS A 6 26.62 2.60 -41.29
CA LYS A 6 25.94 1.33 -40.97
C LYS A 6 26.25 0.82 -39.56
N LEU A 7 27.45 1.10 -39.04
CA LEU A 7 27.84 0.71 -37.69
C LEU A 7 27.14 1.59 -36.63
N TYR A 8 27.00 2.89 -36.89
CA TYR A 8 26.26 3.80 -36.01
C TYR A 8 24.74 3.58 -36.06
N VAL A 9 24.14 3.27 -37.21
CA VAL A 9 22.70 2.92 -37.31
C VAL A 9 22.40 1.60 -36.60
N MET A 10 23.31 0.62 -36.64
CA MET A 10 23.19 -0.64 -35.89
C MET A 10 23.42 -0.44 -34.37
N MET A 11 24.35 0.43 -33.97
CA MET A 11 24.53 0.83 -32.56
C MET A 11 23.34 1.63 -32.03
N PHE A 12 22.69 2.49 -32.83
CA PHE A 12 21.47 3.20 -32.43
C PHE A 12 20.29 2.23 -32.25
N LEU A 13 20.18 1.19 -33.09
CA LEU A 13 19.17 0.14 -32.97
C LEU A 13 19.39 -0.78 -31.76
N LEU A 14 20.64 -1.07 -31.38
CA LEU A 14 20.97 -1.87 -30.19
C LEU A 14 20.74 -1.12 -28.87
N PHE A 15 20.89 0.21 -28.85
CA PHE A 15 20.52 1.03 -27.69
C PHE A 15 19.01 1.31 -27.60
N SER A 16 18.24 1.19 -28.69
CA SER A 16 16.79 1.39 -28.68
C SER A 16 15.96 0.26 -28.03
N ILE A 17 16.53 -0.92 -27.78
CA ILE A 17 15.79 -2.08 -27.22
C ILE A 17 16.00 -2.26 -25.72
N ILE A 18 16.98 -1.57 -25.11
CA ILE A 18 17.22 -1.63 -23.66
C ILE A 18 16.35 -0.59 -22.92
N SER A 19 15.74 0.37 -23.61
CA SER A 19 14.89 1.41 -23.01
C SER A 19 13.41 1.07 -22.90
N PHE A 20 12.99 -0.18 -23.16
CA PHE A 20 11.58 -0.57 -23.16
C PHE A 20 11.28 -1.70 -22.16
N ALA A 21 11.69 -1.56 -20.90
CA ALA A 21 11.12 -2.35 -19.80
C ALA A 21 11.51 -1.77 -18.44
N SER A 22 11.32 -0.47 -18.22
CA SER A 22 11.00 -0.02 -16.87
C SER A 22 9.48 -0.07 -16.73
N PHE A 23 8.91 -1.27 -16.76
CA PHE A 23 7.65 -1.48 -16.05
C PHE A 23 8.03 -1.15 -14.60
N ALA A 24 7.71 0.06 -14.16
CA ALA A 24 7.91 0.47 -12.78
C ALA A 24 7.06 -0.50 -11.96
N ALA A 25 7.69 -1.54 -11.44
CA ALA A 25 7.07 -2.38 -10.43
C ALA A 25 6.79 -1.42 -9.28
N ASN A 26 5.50 -1.15 -9.05
CA ASN A 26 5.09 -0.40 -7.89
C ASN A 26 5.58 -1.15 -6.65
N ASP A 27 5.91 -0.41 -5.61
CA ASP A 27 6.36 -1.04 -4.38
C ASP A 27 5.20 -1.85 -3.76
N PRO A 28 5.44 -3.09 -3.29
CA PRO A 28 4.37 -3.98 -2.83
C PRO A 28 3.55 -3.40 -1.67
N ASP A 29 4.11 -2.48 -0.87
CA ASP A 29 3.34 -1.82 0.18
C ASP A 29 2.28 -0.86 -0.38
N LEU A 30 2.59 -0.22 -1.52
CA LEU A 30 1.65 0.68 -2.20
C LEU A 30 0.52 -0.11 -2.84
N ASP A 31 0.84 -1.23 -3.49
CA ASP A 31 -0.15 -2.13 -4.11
C ASP A 31 -1.06 -2.75 -3.04
N ARG A 32 -0.49 -3.26 -1.95
CA ARG A 32 -1.26 -3.84 -0.83
C ARG A 32 -2.14 -2.79 -0.15
N LEU A 33 -1.66 -1.56 -0.02
CA LEU A 33 -2.49 -0.46 0.49
C LEU A 33 -3.65 -0.13 -0.48
N GLU A 34 -3.39 -0.12 -1.79
CA GLU A 34 -4.42 0.14 -2.80
C GLU A 34 -5.51 -0.95 -2.79
N GLU A 35 -5.11 -2.22 -2.74
CA GLU A 35 -6.02 -3.36 -2.62
C GLU A 35 -6.90 -3.25 -1.36
N VAL A 36 -6.28 -3.03 -0.20
CA VAL A 36 -7.01 -2.87 1.07
C VAL A 36 -7.93 -1.66 1.04
N TYR A 37 -7.51 -0.55 0.43
CA TYR A 37 -8.36 0.62 0.27
C TYR A 37 -9.58 0.31 -0.58
N ASN A 38 -9.40 -0.36 -1.73
CA ASN A 38 -10.50 -0.72 -2.62
C ASN A 38 -11.46 -1.69 -1.92
N GLU A 39 -10.97 -2.75 -1.29
CA GLU A 39 -11.84 -3.70 -0.60
C GLU A 39 -12.60 -3.07 0.58
N VAL A 40 -11.89 -2.36 1.46
CA VAL A 40 -12.49 -1.90 2.73
C VAL A 40 -13.30 -0.62 2.57
N ILE A 41 -12.84 0.33 1.76
CA ILE A 41 -13.47 1.65 1.61
C ILE A 41 -14.42 1.69 0.42
N VAL A 42 -14.02 1.14 -0.72
CA VAL A 42 -14.85 1.18 -1.94
C VAL A 42 -15.90 0.08 -1.91
N ASN A 43 -15.50 -1.16 -1.66
CA ASN A 43 -16.39 -2.33 -1.67
C ASN A 43 -17.06 -2.57 -0.30
N GLY A 44 -16.60 -1.91 0.76
CA GLY A 44 -17.15 -2.08 2.12
C GLY A 44 -16.83 -3.42 2.78
N ASN A 45 -15.97 -4.24 2.16
CA ASN A 45 -15.57 -5.57 2.60
C ASN A 45 -14.53 -5.49 3.73
N LYS A 46 -14.99 -5.26 4.96
CA LYS A 46 -14.10 -5.16 6.15
C LYS A 46 -13.47 -6.52 6.53
N ASP A 47 -14.12 -7.62 6.17
CA ASP A 47 -13.64 -8.97 6.48
C ASP A 47 -12.37 -9.32 5.71
N PHE A 48 -12.10 -8.61 4.61
CA PHE A 48 -10.83 -8.69 3.87
C PHE A 48 -9.61 -8.51 4.79
N LEU A 49 -9.71 -7.67 5.83
CA LEU A 49 -8.63 -7.47 6.81
C LEU A 49 -8.26 -8.74 7.59
N GLY A 50 -9.12 -9.77 7.61
CA GLY A 50 -8.83 -11.05 8.25
C GLY A 50 -7.74 -11.88 7.58
N GLY A 51 -7.40 -11.56 6.33
CA GLY A 51 -6.27 -12.17 5.61
C GLY A 51 -4.90 -11.65 6.04
N PHE A 52 -4.82 -10.71 6.97
CA PHE A 52 -3.61 -9.99 7.33
C PHE A 52 -3.23 -10.23 8.80
N SER A 53 -1.96 -10.46 9.07
CA SER A 53 -1.43 -10.45 10.43
C SER A 53 -1.45 -9.03 11.02
N LYS A 54 -1.37 -8.93 12.35
CA LYS A 54 -1.27 -7.63 13.04
C LYS A 54 -0.11 -6.76 12.56
N LYS A 55 1.02 -7.39 12.22
CA LYS A 55 2.20 -6.70 11.73
C LYS A 55 1.95 -6.13 10.33
N GLU A 56 1.32 -6.91 9.45
CA GLU A 56 0.94 -6.44 8.11
C GLU A 56 -0.08 -5.30 8.18
N LEU A 57 -1.09 -5.41 9.04
CA LEU A 57 -2.05 -4.33 9.29
C LEU A 57 -1.36 -3.05 9.78
N ALA A 58 -0.39 -3.18 10.68
CA ALA A 58 0.41 -2.05 11.14
C ALA A 58 1.24 -1.42 10.01
N ILE A 59 1.85 -2.24 9.14
CA ILE A 59 2.57 -1.75 7.96
C ILE A 59 1.61 -1.03 7.00
N ILE A 60 0.46 -1.62 6.65
CA ILE A 60 -0.53 -1.00 5.75
C ILE A 60 -1.00 0.34 6.29
N ARG A 61 -1.38 0.40 7.58
CA ARG A 61 -1.76 1.64 8.24
C ARG A 61 -0.62 2.67 8.13
N ASN A 62 0.61 2.28 8.45
CA ASN A 62 1.75 3.18 8.42
C ASN A 62 2.12 3.61 7.00
N THR A 63 1.89 2.79 5.97
CA THR A 63 2.09 3.15 4.57
C THR A 63 1.20 4.34 4.18
N ILE A 64 -0.02 4.45 4.72
CA ILE A 64 -0.89 5.62 4.51
C ILE A 64 -0.19 6.90 5.00
N TYR A 65 0.37 6.87 6.21
CA TYR A 65 1.11 8.00 6.79
C TYR A 65 2.42 8.27 6.06
N ALA A 66 3.13 7.22 5.65
CA ALA A 66 4.37 7.32 4.90
C ALA A 66 4.15 8.03 3.54
N LYS A 67 3.07 7.70 2.83
CA LYS A 67 2.66 8.37 1.58
C LYS A 67 2.36 9.85 1.77
N LYS A 68 1.91 10.26 2.97
CA LYS A 68 1.69 11.67 3.33
C LYS A 68 2.92 12.37 3.90
N GLY A 69 4.07 11.68 3.92
CA GLY A 69 5.33 12.21 4.40
C GLY A 69 5.46 12.27 5.92
N TYR A 70 4.73 11.43 6.66
CA TYR A 70 4.94 11.32 8.10
C TYR A 70 6.36 10.85 8.41
N LYS A 71 7.04 11.51 9.34
CA LYS A 71 8.37 11.14 9.81
C LYS A 71 8.25 10.24 11.04
N PHE A 72 8.54 8.96 10.86
CA PHE A 72 8.47 7.98 11.95
C PHE A 72 9.56 8.24 13.00
N LYS A 73 9.24 8.03 14.29
CA LYS A 73 10.22 8.08 15.39
C LYS A 73 10.74 6.69 15.75
N ARG A 74 9.93 5.63 15.59
CA ARG A 74 10.40 4.25 15.76
C ARG A 74 11.49 3.90 14.76
N LYS A 75 12.61 3.39 15.29
CA LYS A 75 13.74 2.91 14.47
C LYS A 75 13.32 1.84 13.46
N GLU A 76 12.39 0.96 13.81
CA GLU A 76 11.86 -0.07 12.91
C GLU A 76 11.25 0.55 11.65
N TYR A 77 10.33 1.52 11.82
CA TYR A 77 9.66 2.16 10.69
C TYR A 77 10.56 3.15 9.95
N GLN A 78 11.50 3.80 10.64
CA GLN A 78 12.55 4.58 9.98
C GLN A 78 13.39 3.70 9.05
N LYS A 79 13.81 2.52 9.51
CA LYS A 79 14.58 1.56 8.69
C LYS A 79 13.73 1.01 7.55
N TYR A 80 12.48 0.61 7.84
CA TYR A 80 11.57 0.02 6.87
C TYR A 80 11.23 0.98 5.74
N PHE A 81 10.61 2.13 6.06
CA PHE A 81 10.19 3.10 5.06
C PHE A 81 11.37 3.91 4.51
N GLY A 82 12.43 4.13 5.30
CA GLY A 82 13.64 4.81 4.82
C GLY A 82 14.40 4.06 3.72
N ALA A 83 14.15 2.76 3.55
CA ALA A 83 14.67 1.96 2.43
C ALA A 83 13.80 2.03 1.17
N LYS A 84 12.65 2.72 1.21
CA LYS A 84 11.70 2.82 0.11
C LYS A 84 11.97 4.06 -0.72
N ASP A 85 12.19 3.91 -2.02
CA ASP A 85 12.49 5.03 -2.92
C ASP A 85 11.36 6.08 -2.98
N TRP A 86 10.11 5.67 -2.76
CA TRP A 86 8.94 6.54 -2.77
C TRP A 86 8.72 7.31 -1.46
N TYR A 87 9.37 6.93 -0.36
CA TYR A 87 9.12 7.52 0.94
C TYR A 87 9.98 8.77 1.18
N ARG A 88 9.32 9.86 1.60
CA ARG A 88 10.00 11.09 2.03
C ARG A 88 9.33 11.63 3.29
N GLY A 89 9.96 11.43 4.45
CA GLY A 89 9.49 11.99 5.72
C GLY A 89 9.66 13.52 5.79
N THR A 90 8.58 14.27 5.67
CA THR A 90 8.56 15.75 5.62
C THR A 90 7.86 16.40 6.82
N THR A 91 7.00 15.66 7.54
CA THR A 91 6.18 16.22 8.62
C THR A 91 6.07 15.28 9.83
N ASP A 92 6.04 15.85 11.03
CA ASP A 92 5.80 15.13 12.28
C ASP A 92 4.31 15.17 12.69
N LYS A 93 3.45 15.83 11.89
CA LYS A 93 2.00 15.96 12.15
C LYS A 93 1.27 14.67 11.79
N GLN A 94 0.33 14.25 12.63
CA GLN A 94 -0.51 13.07 12.38
C GLN A 94 -1.84 13.40 11.69
N ASN A 95 -2.37 14.63 11.86
CA ASN A 95 -3.56 15.08 11.14
C ASN A 95 -3.21 15.52 9.72
N ILE A 96 -2.84 14.55 8.88
CA ILE A 96 -2.39 14.74 7.49
C ILE A 96 -3.19 13.88 6.49
N LEU A 97 -4.18 13.13 6.99
CA LEU A 97 -4.99 12.21 6.21
C LEU A 97 -6.27 12.88 5.74
N ASN A 98 -6.75 12.50 4.56
CA ASN A 98 -8.10 12.87 4.13
C ASN A 98 -9.15 11.98 4.84
N LYS A 99 -10.44 12.30 4.62
CA LYS A 99 -11.57 11.61 5.28
C LYS A 99 -11.56 10.09 5.06
N ASN A 100 -11.30 9.62 3.85
CA ASN A 100 -11.35 8.20 3.52
C ASN A 100 -10.12 7.45 4.04
N GLU A 101 -8.95 8.08 3.97
CA GLU A 101 -7.71 7.55 4.57
C GLU A 101 -7.85 7.42 6.09
N GLN A 102 -8.40 8.45 6.75
CA GLN A 102 -8.67 8.38 8.19
C GLN A 102 -9.68 7.27 8.51
N LYS A 103 -10.77 7.16 7.75
CA LYS A 103 -11.76 6.08 7.91
C LYS A 103 -11.10 4.69 7.78
N LEU A 104 -10.19 4.51 6.82
CA LEU A 104 -9.48 3.23 6.66
C LEU A 104 -8.59 2.93 7.87
N VAL A 105 -7.82 3.91 8.32
CA VAL A 105 -6.98 3.80 9.53
C VAL A 105 -7.80 3.39 10.74
N ASP A 106 -8.96 4.01 10.94
CA ASP A 106 -9.82 3.74 12.10
C ASP A 106 -10.38 2.30 12.06
N ILE A 107 -10.76 1.81 10.87
CA ILE A 107 -11.20 0.42 10.67
C ILE A 107 -10.06 -0.56 10.97
N ILE A 108 -8.86 -0.32 10.43
CA ILE A 108 -7.69 -1.18 10.66
C ILE A 108 -7.34 -1.24 12.15
N VAL A 109 -7.30 -0.09 12.83
CA VAL A 109 -7.00 -0.01 14.27
C VAL A 109 -8.05 -0.73 15.12
N LYS A 110 -9.33 -0.63 14.75
CA LYS A 110 -10.40 -1.39 15.40
C LYS A 110 -10.19 -2.90 15.21
N TYR A 111 -9.82 -3.33 14.00
CA TYR A 111 -9.56 -4.73 13.68
C TYR A 111 -8.37 -5.29 14.48
N GLU A 112 -7.26 -4.55 14.56
CA GLU A 112 -6.07 -4.93 15.33
C GLU A 112 -6.36 -5.18 16.82
N LYS A 113 -7.22 -4.34 17.42
CA LYS A 113 -7.64 -4.44 18.82
C LYS A 113 -8.56 -5.65 19.06
N ASN A 114 -9.47 -5.92 18.13
CA ASN A 114 -10.45 -7.00 18.24
C ASN A 114 -9.85 -8.38 17.94
N GLY A 115 -8.85 -8.48 17.06
CA GLY A 115 -8.08 -9.72 16.78
C GLY A 115 -7.10 -10.12 17.89
N GLY A 116 -7.39 -9.75 19.14
CA GLY A 116 -6.55 -9.83 20.32
C GLY A 116 -6.28 -11.22 20.89
N SER A 117 -5.87 -12.22 20.09
CA SER A 117 -5.31 -13.47 20.65
C SER A 117 -4.13 -14.01 19.83
N SER A 118 -2.93 -13.84 20.40
CA SER A 118 -1.68 -14.61 20.28
C SER A 118 -1.09 -15.02 18.91
N ASN A 119 0.23 -14.78 18.82
CA ASN A 119 1.27 -15.43 18.01
C ASN A 119 1.67 -14.78 16.68
N GLY A 120 2.97 -14.45 16.58
CA GLY A 120 3.58 -14.00 15.34
C GLY A 120 4.84 -13.18 15.51
N SER A 121 5.82 -13.66 16.28
CA SER A 121 7.21 -13.22 16.10
C SER A 121 7.74 -13.84 14.81
N SER A 122 7.42 -13.22 13.68
CA SER A 122 8.12 -13.47 12.42
C SER A 122 8.82 -12.18 11.99
N GLU A 123 10.13 -12.29 11.77
CA GLU A 123 10.82 -11.36 10.90
C GLU A 123 10.12 -11.39 9.55
N TYR A 124 9.70 -10.21 9.08
CA TYR A 124 9.13 -10.10 7.75
C TYR A 124 10.30 -10.26 6.77
N SER A 125 10.22 -11.28 5.93
CA SER A 125 10.90 -11.29 4.64
C SER A 125 9.85 -10.91 3.61
N ALA A 126 10.16 -9.96 2.72
CA ALA A 126 9.26 -9.55 1.66
C ALA A 126 8.72 -10.79 0.91
N PRO A 127 7.40 -10.92 0.67
CA PRO A 127 6.85 -12.05 -0.06
C PRO A 127 7.40 -12.10 -1.49
N SER A 128 7.94 -13.26 -1.88
CA SER A 128 8.22 -13.57 -3.28
C SER A 128 6.90 -13.89 -3.98
N THR A 129 6.65 -13.21 -5.10
CA THR A 129 5.45 -13.31 -5.91
C THR A 129 5.21 -14.73 -6.40
N GLN A 130 4.18 -15.40 -5.87
CA GLN A 130 3.49 -16.49 -6.56
C GLN A 130 2.04 -16.05 -6.74
N MET A 131 1.71 -15.59 -7.95
CA MET A 131 0.35 -15.21 -8.34
C MET A 131 -0.52 -16.47 -8.43
N PRO A 132 -1.70 -16.51 -7.80
CA PRO A 132 -2.75 -17.45 -8.19
C PRO A 132 -3.44 -16.97 -9.46
N ASP A 133 -3.63 -17.88 -10.41
CA ASP A 133 -4.32 -17.64 -11.69
C ASP A 133 -5.78 -17.17 -11.46
N LEU A 134 -6.13 -16.00 -11.98
CA LEU A 134 -7.51 -15.49 -12.00
C LEU A 134 -8.33 -16.20 -13.07
N ASP A 135 -9.33 -16.99 -12.66
CA ASP A 135 -10.43 -17.41 -13.53
C ASP A 135 -11.54 -16.34 -13.54
N SER A 136 -12.02 -16.04 -14.73
CA SER A 136 -12.92 -14.93 -15.05
C SER A 136 -14.37 -15.34 -14.81
N GLY A 137 -15.02 -14.68 -13.86
CA GLY A 137 -16.46 -14.82 -13.63
C GLY A 137 -17.08 -13.51 -13.15
N SER A 138 -17.69 -12.77 -14.06
CA SER A 138 -18.72 -11.75 -13.80
C SER A 138 -20.06 -12.31 -14.31
N PRO A 139 -21.25 -11.70 -14.07
CA PRO A 139 -21.61 -10.55 -13.22
C PRO A 139 -22.87 -10.83 -12.34
N THR A 140 -23.31 -9.88 -11.49
CA THR A 140 -24.65 -9.22 -11.60
C THR A 140 -24.92 -8.19 -10.49
N THR A 141 -25.68 -7.17 -10.88
CA THR A 141 -26.20 -5.95 -10.25
C THR A 141 -27.25 -6.18 -9.15
N GLU A 142 -27.46 -5.14 -8.32
CA GLU A 142 -28.58 -4.81 -7.38
C GLU A 142 -28.06 -4.66 -5.93
N GLU A 143 -28.51 -3.75 -5.06
CA GLU A 143 -29.35 -2.56 -5.08
C GLU A 143 -29.06 -1.82 -3.74
N ILE A 144 -29.30 -0.51 -3.72
CA ILE A 144 -29.18 0.48 -2.65
C ILE A 144 -29.60 0.05 -1.22
N GLU A 145 -28.83 0.46 -0.20
CA GLU A 145 -29.41 1.18 0.94
C GLU A 145 -28.37 2.07 1.64
N ALA A 146 -28.71 3.35 1.74
CA ALA A 146 -27.96 4.36 2.47
C ALA A 146 -28.43 4.40 3.92
N THR A 147 -27.55 4.10 4.87
CA THR A 147 -27.73 4.52 6.26
C THR A 147 -26.61 5.47 6.65
N SER A 148 -27.04 6.71 6.91
CA SER A 148 -26.24 7.78 7.46
C SER A 148 -25.93 7.49 8.93
N GLU A 149 -24.68 7.22 9.25
CA GLU A 149 -24.17 7.32 10.62
C GLU A 149 -23.17 8.47 10.70
N ALA A 150 -23.62 9.53 11.37
CA ALA A 150 -22.76 10.53 11.95
C ALA A 150 -21.97 9.86 13.08
N ASP A 151 -20.64 9.81 12.97
CA ASP A 151 -19.82 9.53 14.14
C ASP A 151 -18.65 10.52 14.23
N SER A 152 -18.70 11.18 15.39
CA SER A 152 -17.76 12.07 16.05
C SER A 152 -16.32 12.02 15.53
N GLY A 153 -15.81 13.19 15.13
CA GLY A 153 -14.39 13.44 14.86
C GLY A 153 -13.53 13.37 16.13
N THR A 154 -13.52 12.21 16.77
CA THR A 154 -12.57 11.88 17.83
C THR A 154 -11.27 11.50 17.13
N THR A 155 -10.29 12.41 17.14
CA THR A 155 -8.92 12.12 16.73
C THR A 155 -8.34 11.12 17.74
N HIS A 156 -8.56 9.83 17.49
CA HIS A 156 -7.88 8.79 18.22
C HIS A 156 -6.41 8.82 17.83
N TYR A 157 -5.54 9.27 18.73
CA TYR A 157 -4.10 9.17 18.56
C TYR A 157 -3.72 7.70 18.42
N ILE A 158 -3.44 7.28 17.19
CA ILE A 158 -2.96 5.95 16.89
C ILE A 158 -1.46 5.87 17.21
N ASN A 159 -1.04 4.74 17.75
CA ASN A 159 0.36 4.49 18.03
C ASN A 159 1.09 4.21 16.70
N LEU A 160 1.65 5.27 16.11
CA LEU A 160 2.58 5.21 14.96
C LEU A 160 4.03 4.97 15.41
N ASP A 161 4.26 4.98 16.73
CA ASP A 161 5.52 5.28 17.41
C ASP A 161 5.69 4.54 18.74
#